data_AF-A0A3E1ETY4-F1
#
_entry.id   AF-A0A3E1ETY4-F1
#
_cell.length_a   1.000
_cell.length_b   1.000
_cell.length_c   1.000
_cell.angle_alpha   90.00
_cell.angle_beta   90.00
_cell.angle_gamma   90.00
#
_symmetry.space_group_name_H-M   'P 1'
#
loop_
_entity.id
_entity.type
_entity.pdbx_description
1 polymer ?
#
loop_
_entity_poly.entity_id
_entity_poly.type
_entity_poly.pdbx_seq_one_letter_code
_entity_poly.pdbx_strand_id
1 'polypeptide(L)' 'MNVDSLKLPDSYYEHLAEIMGQEAADWARLPRAERERELTRHHMLYNTPDDLSLWPAELDGGVDRP' A
#
# COMPACT_ATOMS: atom_id res chain seq x y z
N MET A 1 -20.23 10.23 10.59
CA MET A 1 -19.88 10.84 9.28
C MET A 1 -19.49 9.69 8.37
N ASN A 2 -20.24 9.42 7.30
CA ASN A 2 -19.88 8.34 6.38
C ASN A 2 -18.71 8.80 5.51
N VAL A 3 -17.49 8.37 5.86
CA VAL A 3 -16.25 8.74 5.16
C VAL A 3 -16.19 8.18 3.74
N ASP A 4 -17.03 7.20 3.42
CA ASP A 4 -17.06 6.55 2.11
C ASP A 4 -17.67 7.42 1.00
N SER A 5 -18.23 8.59 1.35
CA SER A 5 -18.87 9.52 0.42
C SER A 5 -18.17 10.87 0.29
N LEU A 6 -17.02 11.06 0.94
CA LEU A 6 -16.24 12.30 0.86
C LEU A 6 -15.52 12.38 -0.49
N LYS A 7 -16.21 12.95 -1.49
CA LYS A 7 -15.56 13.42 -2.70
C LYS A 7 -14.73 14.66 -2.35
N LEU A 8 -13.41 14.52 -2.42
CA LEU A 8 -12.49 15.64 -2.33
C LEU A 8 -12.59 16.52 -3.59
N PRO A 9 -12.22 17.80 -3.52
CA PRO A 9 -12.20 18.70 -4.68
C PRO A 9 -11.28 18.18 -5.78
N ASP A 10 -11.55 18.52 -7.05
CA ASP A 10 -10.73 18.08 -8.18
C ASP A 10 -9.27 18.52 -8.06
N SER A 11 -9.03 19.71 -7.48
CA SER A 11 -7.69 20.24 -7.21
C SER A 11 -6.81 19.35 -6.33
N TYR A 12 -7.42 18.53 -5.47
CA TYR A 12 -6.68 17.54 -4.68
C TYR A 12 -6.10 16.43 -5.58
N TYR A 13 -6.89 15.94 -6.52
CA TYR A 13 -6.46 14.88 -7.44
C TYR A 13 -5.52 15.40 -8.52
N GLU A 14 -5.69 16.64 -8.96
CA GLU A 14 -4.74 17.32 -9.86
C GLU A 14 -3.36 17.44 -9.19
N HIS A 15 -3.32 17.91 -7.95
CA HIS A 15 -2.07 17.98 -7.20
C HIS A 15 -1.44 16.59 -7.04
N LEU A 16 -2.24 15.57 -6.69
CA LEU A 16 -1.79 14.18 -6.62
C LEU A 16 -1.19 13.69 -7.94
N ALA A 17 -1.81 14.04 -9.07
CA ALA A 17 -1.29 13.69 -10.39
C ALA A 17 0.06 14.36 -10.67
N GLU A 18 0.26 15.60 -10.22
CA GLU A 18 1.53 16.32 -10.35
C GLU A 18 2.64 15.69 -9.50
N ILE A 19 2.35 15.34 -8.24
CA ILE A 19 3.39 14.91 -7.28
C ILE A 19 3.66 13.40 -7.29
N MET A 20 2.65 12.58 -7.65
CA MET A 20 2.72 11.11 -7.59
C MET A 20 2.37 10.44 -8.93
N GLY A 21 1.89 11.20 -9.91
CA GLY A 21 1.49 10.69 -11.22
C GLY A 21 0.00 10.39 -11.35
N GLN A 22 -0.47 10.35 -12.61
CA GLN A 22 -1.88 10.18 -12.94
C GLN A 22 -2.48 8.87 -12.40
N GLU A 23 -1.71 7.79 -12.42
CA GLU A 23 -2.14 6.47 -11.92
C GLU A 23 -2.50 6.53 -10.42
N ALA A 24 -1.67 7.20 -9.60
CA ALA A 24 -1.94 7.37 -8.18
C ALA A 24 -3.17 8.25 -7.92
N ALA A 25 -3.36 9.29 -8.73
CA ALA A 25 -4.53 10.17 -8.65
C ALA A 25 -5.83 9.43 -9.01
N ASP A 26 -5.80 8.63 -10.07
CA ASP A 26 -6.96 7.83 -10.50
C ASP A 26 -7.29 6.73 -9.49
N TRP A 27 -6.27 6.08 -8.92
CA TRP A 27 -6.45 5.15 -7.81
C TRP A 27 -7.10 5.82 -6.60
N ALA A 28 -6.66 7.02 -6.22
CA ALA A 28 -7.22 7.76 -5.09
C ALA A 28 -8.70 8.17 -5.28
N ARG A 29 -9.17 8.29 -6.54
CA ARG A 29 -10.57 8.57 -6.87
C ARG A 29 -11.49 7.37 -6.70
N LEU A 30 -10.96 6.15 -6.66
CA LEU A 30 -11.76 4.94 -6.50
C LEU A 30 -12.49 4.93 -5.15
N PRO A 31 -13.71 4.36 -5.09
CA PRO A 31 -14.39 4.10 -3.83
C PRO A 31 -13.48 3.34 -2.86
N ARG A 32 -13.61 3.64 -1.57
CA ARG A 32 -12.75 3.04 -0.53
C ARG A 32 -12.74 1.50 -0.61
N ALA A 33 -13.90 0.88 -0.80
CA ALA A 33 -14.02 -0.57 -0.91
C ALA A 33 -13.22 -1.17 -2.09
N GLU A 34 -13.12 -0.43 -3.20
CA GLU A 34 -12.32 -0.85 -4.37
C GLU A 34 -10.83 -0.72 -4.08
N ARG A 35 -10.40 0.40 -3.49
CA ARG A 35 -9.01 0.59 -3.05
C ARG A 35 -8.55 -0.49 -2.07
N GLU A 36 -9.36 -0.81 -1.06
CA GLU A 36 -9.05 -1.85 -0.07
C GLU A 36 -8.97 -3.25 -0.68
N ARG A 37 -9.80 -3.54 -1.69
CA ARG A 37 -9.75 -4.81 -2.42
C ARG A 37 -8.44 -4.95 -3.20
N GLU A 38 -8.00 -3.90 -3.88
CA GLU A 38 -6.70 -3.89 -4.58
C GLU A 38 -5.53 -4.02 -3.61
N LEU A 39 -5.54 -3.29 -2.50
CA LEU A 39 -4.52 -3.41 -1.46
C LEU A 39 -4.46 -4.82 -0.89
N THR A 40 -5.62 -5.45 -0.65
CA THR A 40 -5.69 -6.84 -0.19
C THR A 40 -5.09 -7.80 -1.22
N ARG A 41 -5.40 -7.60 -2.51
CA ARG A 41 -4.82 -8.40 -3.60
C ARG A 41 -3.31 -8.25 -3.67
N HIS A 42 -2.81 -7.02 -3.58
CA HIS A 42 -1.38 -6.73 -3.57
C HIS A 42 -0.70 -7.35 -2.36
N HIS A 43 -1.29 -7.19 -1.18
CA HIS A 43 -0.82 -7.84 0.03
C HIS A 43 -0.73 -9.35 -0.18
N MET A 44 -1.79 -10.03 -0.63
CA MET A 44 -1.74 -11.48 -0.87
C MET A 44 -0.68 -11.90 -1.91
N LEU A 45 -0.43 -11.09 -2.93
CA LEU A 45 0.56 -11.40 -3.98
C LEU A 45 2.01 -11.29 -3.45
N TYR A 46 2.27 -10.34 -2.56
CA TYR A 46 3.60 -10.02 -2.05
C TYR A 46 3.81 -10.38 -0.59
N ASN A 47 2.81 -10.98 0.07
CA ASN A 47 2.91 -11.53 1.41
C ASN A 47 3.71 -12.84 1.33
N THR A 48 4.99 -12.72 1.00
CA THR A 48 5.95 -13.80 1.15
C THR A 48 6.00 -14.12 2.64
N PRO A 49 5.70 -15.37 3.05
CA PRO A 49 5.85 -15.76 4.44
C PRO A 49 7.27 -15.44 4.92
N ASP A 50 7.40 -14.80 6.08
CA ASP A 50 8.68 -14.50 6.72
C ASP A 50 9.56 -15.76 6.85
N ASP A 51 8.93 -16.94 6.90
CA ASP A 51 9.56 -18.26 7.05
C ASP A 51 10.29 -18.77 5.79
N LEU A 52 10.16 -18.11 4.63
CA LEU A 52 10.86 -18.47 3.40
C LEU A 52 12.09 -17.61 3.11
N SER A 53 12.31 -16.55 3.89
CA SER A 53 13.47 -15.70 3.78
C SER A 53 14.44 -16.07 4.90
N LEU A 54 15.49 -16.84 4.59
CA LEU A 54 16.66 -16.87 5.47
C LEU A 54 17.15 -15.43 5.58
N TRP A 55 16.90 -14.78 6.71
CA TRP A 55 17.54 -13.50 6.97
C TRP A 55 19.05 -13.73 6.89
N PRO A 56 19.81 -12.88 6.18
CA PRO A 56 21.26 -12.92 6.27
C PRO A 56 21.66 -12.92 7.75
N ALA A 57 22.62 -13.75 8.14
CA ALA A 57 23.03 -13.88 9.55
C ALA A 57 23.44 -12.52 10.15
N GLU A 58 23.89 -11.60 9.30
CA GLU A 58 24.25 -10.23 9.63
C GLU A 58 23.06 -9.35 10.06
N LEU A 59 21.83 -9.74 9.69
CA LEU A 59 20.58 -9.03 9.96
C LEU A 59 19.68 -9.73 10.98
N ASP A 60 19.99 -10.97 11.37
CA ASP A 60 19.23 -11.78 12.36
C ASP A 60 19.47 -11.33 13.82
N GLY A 61 19.86 -10.06 14.03
CA GLY A 61 20.04 -9.49 15.37
C GLY A 61 21.23 -10.06 16.17
N GLY A 62 22.11 -10.85 15.55
CA GLY A 62 23.39 -11.27 16.14
C GLY A 62 23.26 -12.10 17.42
N VAL A 63 22.23 -12.94 17.53
CA VAL A 63 22.17 -13.90 18.63
C VAL A 63 22.80 -15.20 18.15
N ASP A 64 24.10 -15.35 18.42
CA ASP A 64 24.76 -16.67 18.48
C ASP A 64 23.83 -17.61 19.25
N ARG A 65 23.15 -18.51 18.53
CA ARG A 65 22.41 -19.59 19.16
C ARG A 65 23.46 -20.62 19.63
N PRO A 66 23.42 -21.04 20.90
CA PRO A 66 24.42 -21.94 21.48
C PRO A 66 24.49 -23.31 20.79
#